data_AF-A0A0N4XMY8-F1
#
_entry.id   AF-A0A0N4XMY8-F1
#
_cell.length_a   1.000
_cell.length_b   1.000
_cell.length_c   1.000
_cell.angle_alpha   90.00
_cell.angle_beta   90.00
_cell.angle_gamma   90.00
#
_symmetry.space_group_name_H-M   'P 1'
#
loop_
_entity.id
_entity.type
_entity.pdbx_description
1 polymer ?
#
loop_
_entity_poly.entity_id
_entity_poly.type
_entity_poly.pdbx_seq_one_letter_code
_entity_poly.pdbx_strand_id
1 'polypeptide(L)'
;MSCDALAYCDMLQVLEACDVQSPFSFKATEMLKKLGSEEVSLEQLLQISTDAPLMPNILKVMSEFDVDPSLQEIWMSTCSPLNAQLVVPSDDLRTQIKLNIAHIVEQHYPHLVNRVADSIMRLLLDCAQDDPKIVTLFHFVGVFRGRSFVPFVENLGHDG
;
A
#
# COMPACT_ATOMS: atom_id res chain seq x y z
N MET A 1 -0.02 15.87 35.07
CA MET A 1 -1.43 15.91 34.60
C MET A 1 -1.53 17.15 33.73
N SER A 2 -1.61 16.94 32.40
CA SER A 2 -1.46 18.00 31.39
C SER A 2 -2.66 18.96 31.40
N CYS A 3 -2.43 20.24 31.13
CA CYS A 3 -3.45 21.29 31.01
C CYS A 3 -4.61 20.92 30.07
N ASP A 4 -4.40 20.00 29.13
CA ASP A 4 -5.40 19.58 28.13
C ASP A 4 -6.59 18.84 28.73
N ALA A 5 -6.37 18.07 29.81
CA ALA A 5 -7.45 17.34 30.49
C ALA A 5 -8.40 18.28 31.27
N LEU A 6 -7.86 19.40 31.80
CA LEU A 6 -8.65 20.43 32.48
C LEU A 6 -9.52 21.20 31.49
N ALA A 7 -8.97 21.55 30.32
CA ALA A 7 -9.72 22.27 29.28
C ALA A 7 -10.89 21.44 28.70
N TYR A 8 -10.73 20.11 28.60
CA TYR A 8 -11.77 19.21 28.12
C TYR A 8 -12.91 19.05 29.13
N CYS A 9 -12.60 18.93 30.43
CA CYS A 9 -13.60 18.92 31.49
C CYS A 9 -14.39 20.23 31.57
N ASP A 10 -13.73 21.37 31.39
CA ASP A 10 -14.41 22.68 31.38
C ASP A 10 -15.36 22.82 30.18
N MET A 11 -14.98 22.30 29.01
CA MET A 11 -15.81 22.36 27.81
C MET A 11 -17.07 21.49 27.93
N LEU A 12 -16.96 20.31 28.55
CA LEU A 12 -18.10 19.43 28.85
C LEU A 12 -19.03 20.06 29.90
N GLN A 13 -18.49 20.69 30.95
CA GLN A 13 -19.30 21.39 31.95
C GLN A 13 -20.06 22.58 31.37
N VAL A 14 -19.46 23.31 30.43
CA VAL A 14 -20.13 24.42 29.72
C VAL A 14 -21.26 23.90 28.82
N LEU A 15 -21.06 22.75 28.17
CA LEU A 15 -22.09 22.11 27.34
C LEU A 15 -23.24 21.53 28.18
N GLU A 16 -22.96 20.96 29.35
CA GLU A 16 -23.98 20.51 30.31
C GLU A 16 -24.75 21.69 30.94
N ALA A 17 -24.09 22.83 31.17
CA ALA A 17 -24.72 24.04 31.70
C ALA A 17 -25.65 24.76 30.70
N CYS A 18 -25.57 24.44 29.40
CA CYS A 18 -26.52 24.94 28.40
C CYS A 18 -27.90 24.26 28.47
N ASP A 19 -28.11 23.30 29.37
CA ASP A 19 -29.36 22.55 29.53
C ASP A 19 -30.40 23.26 30.42
N VAL A 20 -30.92 24.39 29.95
CA VAL A 20 -32.19 24.92 30.47
C VAL A 20 -33.09 25.33 29.30
N GLN A 21 -33.90 24.37 28.83
CA GLN A 21 -35.12 24.56 28.01
C GLN A 21 -34.97 25.14 26.59
N SER A 22 -34.12 24.55 25.76
CA SER A 22 -34.14 24.79 24.30
C SER A 22 -34.63 23.55 23.55
N PRO A 23 -35.51 23.66 22.53
CA PRO A 23 -35.98 22.52 21.72
C PRO A 23 -34.86 21.77 20.99
N PHE A 24 -33.63 22.28 21.02
CA PHE A 24 -32.45 21.64 20.47
C PHE A 24 -31.65 20.80 21.48
N SER A 25 -31.97 20.82 22.79
CA SER A 25 -31.20 20.11 23.82
C SER A 25 -31.19 18.61 23.58
N PHE A 26 -32.34 18.01 23.27
CA PHE A 26 -32.44 16.58 22.96
C PHE A 26 -31.54 16.19 21.77
N LYS A 27 -31.55 17.01 20.71
CA LYS A 27 -30.75 16.77 19.51
C LYS A 27 -29.25 16.99 19.75
N ALA A 28 -28.89 17.97 20.58
CA ALA A 28 -27.52 18.19 21.02
C ALA A 28 -27.00 16.99 21.84
N THR A 29 -27.80 16.51 22.80
CA THR A 29 -27.45 15.34 23.62
C THR A 29 -27.34 14.06 22.79
N GLU A 30 -28.20 13.89 21.77
CA GLU A 30 -28.11 12.77 20.83
C GLU A 30 -26.82 12.85 19.98
N MET A 31 -26.49 14.03 19.46
CA MET A 31 -25.25 14.24 18.70
C MET A 31 -24.00 14.00 19.57
N LEU A 32 -24.00 14.46 20.83
CA LEU A 32 -22.90 14.22 21.76
C LEU A 32 -22.71 12.73 22.08
N LYS A 33 -23.82 11.99 22.28
CA LYS A 33 -23.76 10.53 22.46
C LYS A 33 -23.19 9.83 21.24
N LYS A 34 -23.58 10.26 20.04
CA LYS A 34 -23.06 9.70 18.79
C LYS A 34 -21.56 9.98 18.66
N LEU A 35 -21.12 11.20 18.93
CA LEU A 35 -19.72 11.58 18.89
C LEU A 35 -18.86 10.75 19.88
N GLY A 36 -19.34 10.57 21.11
CA GLY A 36 -18.66 9.72 22.09
C GLY A 36 -18.56 8.24 21.65
N SER A 37 -19.58 7.72 20.96
CA SER A 37 -19.50 6.36 20.40
C SER A 37 -18.51 6.23 19.23
N GLU A 38 -18.38 7.27 18.40
CA GLU A 38 -17.41 7.33 17.30
C GLU A 38 -15.97 7.49 17.84
N GLU A 39 -15.76 8.27 18.89
CA GLU A 39 -14.47 8.41 19.58
C GLU A 39 -13.96 7.07 20.13
N VAL A 40 -14.80 6.33 20.86
CA VAL A 40 -14.45 5.00 21.39
C VAL A 40 -14.12 4.04 20.25
N SER A 41 -14.86 4.10 19.14
CA SER A 41 -14.60 3.26 17.96
C SER A 41 -13.26 3.60 17.31
N LEU A 42 -12.91 4.89 17.22
CA LEU A 42 -11.62 5.35 16.71
C LEU A 42 -10.46 4.93 17.62
N GLU A 43 -10.64 5.02 18.94
CA GLU A 43 -9.63 4.62 19.92
C GLU A 43 -9.36 3.12 19.85
N GLN A 44 -10.41 2.30 19.69
CA GLN A 44 -10.27 0.85 19.45
C GLN A 44 -9.55 0.55 18.13
N LEU A 45 -9.87 1.26 17.04
CA LEU A 45 -9.16 1.11 15.76
C LEU A 45 -7.68 1.49 15.87
N LEU A 46 -7.37 2.55 16.61
CA LEU A 46 -6.01 2.98 16.86
C LEU A 46 -5.24 1.92 17.67
N GLN A 47 -5.86 1.36 18.70
CA GLN A 47 -5.26 0.32 19.52
C GLN A 47 -4.98 -0.97 18.71
N ILE A 48 -5.93 -1.37 17.86
CA ILE A 48 -5.73 -2.48 16.92
C ILE A 48 -4.60 -2.18 15.93
N SER A 49 -4.50 -0.95 15.45
CA SER A 49 -3.41 -0.51 14.56
C SER A 49 -2.04 -0.54 15.24
N THR A 50 -1.96 -0.17 16.53
CA THR A 50 -0.70 -0.22 17.29
C THR A 50 -0.27 -1.62 17.69
N ASP A 51 -1.21 -2.53 17.93
CA ASP A 51 -0.94 -3.92 18.33
C ASP A 51 -0.77 -4.87 17.13
N ALA A 52 -1.11 -4.42 15.91
CA ALA A 52 -0.84 -5.16 14.70
C ALA A 52 0.68 -5.33 14.52
N PRO A 53 1.19 -6.54 14.23
CA PRO A 53 2.59 -6.71 13.88
C PRO A 53 2.89 -5.76 12.73
N LEU A 54 3.82 -4.82 12.95
CA LEU A 54 4.22 -3.79 11.98
C LEU A 54 4.56 -4.48 10.67
N MET A 55 3.58 -4.54 9.76
CA MET A 55 3.81 -5.04 8.42
C MET A 55 4.92 -4.16 7.86
N PRO A 56 6.05 -4.73 7.42
CA PRO A 56 7.14 -3.93 6.92
C PRO A 56 6.61 -3.05 5.80
N ASN A 57 6.84 -1.74 5.89
CA ASN A 57 6.44 -0.82 4.84
C ASN A 57 7.23 -1.19 3.58
N ILE A 58 6.55 -1.85 2.64
CA ILE A 58 7.17 -2.44 1.46
C ILE A 58 7.88 -1.38 0.61
N LEU A 59 7.31 -0.18 0.48
CA LEU A 59 7.95 0.93 -0.21
C LEU A 59 9.26 1.35 0.47
N LYS A 60 9.27 1.38 1.81
CA LYS A 60 10.49 1.67 2.57
C LYS A 60 11.55 0.59 2.34
N VAL A 61 11.17 -0.68 2.38
CA VAL A 61 12.07 -1.81 2.11
C VAL A 61 12.67 -1.68 0.70
N MET A 62 11.85 -1.49 -0.34
CA MET A 62 12.32 -1.34 -1.71
C MET A 62 13.27 -0.14 -1.88
N SER A 63 12.98 0.98 -1.19
CA SER A 63 13.83 2.17 -1.19
C SER A 63 15.19 1.92 -0.52
N GLU A 64 15.23 1.12 0.55
CA GLU A 64 16.49 0.72 1.22
C GLU A 64 17.39 -0.16 0.33
N PHE A 65 16.83 -0.79 -0.70
CA PHE A 65 17.57 -1.59 -1.68
C PHE A 65 17.80 -0.90 -3.03
N ASP A 66 17.71 0.43 -3.08
CA ASP A 66 17.97 1.22 -4.30
C ASP A 66 17.09 0.80 -5.50
N VAL A 67 15.84 0.42 -5.25
CA VAL A 67 14.87 0.14 -6.32
C VAL A 67 14.27 1.46 -6.80
N ASP A 68 14.32 1.70 -8.11
CA ASP A 68 13.79 2.92 -8.73
C ASP A 68 12.29 3.11 -8.43
N PRO A 69 11.81 4.35 -8.18
CA PRO A 69 10.41 4.63 -7.89
C PRO A 69 9.42 4.06 -8.91
N SER A 70 9.76 4.05 -10.20
CA SER A 70 8.87 3.47 -11.24
C SER A 70 8.69 1.97 -11.03
N LEU A 71 9.75 1.28 -10.62
CA LEU A 71 9.72 -0.16 -10.34
C LEU A 71 9.00 -0.45 -9.02
N GLN A 72 9.07 0.45 -8.04
CA GLN A 72 8.25 0.38 -6.83
C GLN A 72 6.76 0.45 -7.18
N GLU A 73 6.37 1.41 -8.01
CA GLU A 73 4.98 1.56 -8.46
C GLU A 73 4.50 0.35 -9.26
N ILE A 74 5.34 -0.19 -10.16
CA ILE A 74 5.03 -1.41 -10.91
C ILE A 74 4.79 -2.59 -9.96
N TRP A 75 5.66 -2.81 -8.97
CA TRP A 75 5.48 -3.91 -8.02
C TRP A 75 4.19 -3.74 -7.20
N MET A 76 3.97 -2.55 -6.65
CA MET A 76 2.80 -2.26 -5.81
C MET A 76 1.50 -2.40 -6.59
N SER A 77 1.43 -1.85 -7.81
CA SER A 77 0.25 -1.93 -8.68
C SER A 77 -0.05 -3.35 -9.13
N THR A 78 1.00 -4.13 -9.43
CA THR A 78 0.90 -5.56 -9.79
C THR A 78 0.40 -6.42 -8.62
N CYS A 79 0.87 -6.13 -7.41
CA CYS A 79 0.59 -6.92 -6.21
C CYS A 79 -0.74 -6.54 -5.53
N SER A 80 -1.20 -5.30 -5.70
CA SER A 80 -2.45 -4.79 -5.12
C SER A 80 -3.68 -5.66 -5.41
N PRO A 81 -3.99 -6.05 -6.67
CA PRO A 81 -5.16 -6.88 -6.96
C PRO A 81 -5.05 -8.31 -6.43
N LEU A 82 -3.84 -8.76 -6.08
CA LEU A 82 -3.59 -10.10 -5.54
C LEU A 82 -3.68 -10.15 -4.01
N ASN A 83 -3.86 -9.01 -3.34
CA ASN A 83 -3.81 -8.87 -1.88
C ASN A 83 -2.53 -9.49 -1.26
N ALA A 84 -1.43 -9.48 -2.00
CA ALA A 84 -0.18 -10.13 -1.62
C ALA A 84 1.01 -9.30 -2.10
N GLN A 85 1.85 -8.81 -1.18
CA GLN A 85 2.96 -7.90 -1.50
C GLN A 85 4.36 -8.47 -1.22
N LEU A 86 4.47 -9.40 -0.26
CA LEU A 86 5.75 -10.01 0.14
C LEU A 86 6.03 -11.32 -0.58
N VAL A 87 5.00 -12.15 -0.74
CA VAL A 87 5.05 -13.47 -1.36
C VAL A 87 3.84 -13.59 -2.28
N VAL A 88 4.07 -13.80 -3.56
CA VAL A 88 3.06 -13.76 -4.60
C VAL A 88 3.12 -15.04 -5.42
N PRO A 89 1.98 -15.71 -5.71
CA PRO A 89 1.96 -16.85 -6.62
C PRO A 89 2.42 -16.47 -8.03
N SER A 90 3.32 -17.25 -8.62
CA SER A 90 3.91 -16.97 -9.94
C SER A 90 2.88 -16.91 -11.07
N ASP A 91 1.87 -17.78 -11.00
CA ASP A 91 0.85 -17.92 -12.03
C ASP A 91 -0.03 -16.67 -12.14
N ASP A 92 -0.43 -16.13 -10.98
CA ASP A 92 -1.23 -14.90 -10.90
C ASP A 92 -0.38 -13.67 -11.22
N LEU A 93 0.90 -13.66 -10.79
CA LEU A 93 1.83 -12.56 -10.98
C LEU A 93 2.08 -12.24 -12.46
N ARG A 94 2.24 -13.26 -13.32
CA ARG A 94 2.50 -13.07 -14.75
C ARG A 94 1.43 -12.21 -15.41
N THR A 95 0.17 -12.51 -15.13
CA THR A 95 -0.98 -11.80 -15.71
C THR A 95 -0.99 -10.35 -15.23
N GLN A 96 -0.77 -10.13 -13.94
CA GLN A 96 -0.76 -8.79 -13.36
C GLN A 96 0.40 -7.92 -13.86
N ILE A 97 1.61 -8.48 -14.00
CA ILE A 97 2.75 -7.73 -14.55
C ILE A 97 2.40 -7.22 -15.94
N LYS A 98 1.88 -8.09 -16.81
CA LYS A 98 1.53 -7.71 -18.18
C LYS A 98 0.50 -6.57 -18.21
N LEU A 99 -0.56 -6.64 -17.40
CA LEU A 99 -1.59 -5.60 -17.34
C LEU A 99 -1.01 -4.27 -16.85
N ASN A 100 -0.16 -4.30 -15.82
CA ASN A 100 0.38 -3.09 -15.22
C ASN A 100 1.48 -2.44 -16.07
N ILE A 101 2.28 -3.19 -16.82
CA ILE A 101 3.28 -2.60 -17.71
C ILE A 101 2.73 -2.21 -19.09
N ALA A 102 1.57 -2.75 -19.50
CA ALA A 102 1.04 -2.54 -20.85
C ALA A 102 0.92 -1.05 -21.18
N HIS A 103 0.29 -0.26 -20.32
CA HIS A 103 0.10 1.17 -20.57
C HIS A 103 1.42 1.97 -20.63
N ILE A 104 2.48 1.49 -19.97
CA ILE A 104 3.81 2.13 -19.97
C ILE A 104 4.56 1.78 -21.26
N VAL A 105 4.53 0.50 -21.64
CA VAL A 105 5.30 -0.05 -22.76
C VAL A 105 4.61 0.21 -24.09
N GLU A 106 3.27 0.13 -24.18
CA GLU A 106 2.52 0.32 -25.44
C GLU A 106 2.66 1.71 -26.05
N GLN A 107 2.90 2.73 -25.22
CA GLN A 107 3.12 4.10 -25.70
C GLN A 107 4.35 4.23 -26.61
N HIS A 108 5.37 3.41 -26.39
CA HIS A 108 6.66 3.52 -27.07
C HIS A 108 7.01 2.28 -27.90
N TYR A 109 6.60 1.09 -27.43
CA TYR A 109 6.96 -0.20 -28.00
C TYR A 109 5.81 -1.23 -27.87
N PRO A 110 4.70 -1.08 -28.61
CA PRO A 110 3.51 -1.93 -28.47
C PRO A 110 3.77 -3.42 -28.69
N HIS A 111 4.76 -3.77 -29.52
CA HIS A 111 5.11 -5.16 -29.80
C HIS A 111 5.94 -5.82 -28.67
N LEU A 112 6.51 -5.02 -27.75
CA LEU A 112 7.41 -5.52 -26.72
C LEU A 112 6.71 -5.91 -25.42
N VAL A 113 5.45 -5.53 -25.19
CA VAL A 113 4.73 -5.76 -23.91
C VAL A 113 4.85 -7.21 -23.44
N ASN A 114 4.55 -8.17 -24.32
CA ASN A 114 4.65 -9.60 -24.00
C ASN A 114 6.10 -10.01 -23.69
N ARG A 115 7.05 -9.54 -24.51
CA ARG A 115 8.47 -9.85 -24.34
C ARG A 115 9.02 -9.30 -23.02
N VAL A 116 8.61 -8.09 -22.64
CA VAL A 116 9.00 -7.46 -21.37
C VAL A 116 8.41 -8.25 -20.21
N ALA A 117 7.10 -8.54 -20.20
CA ALA A 117 6.46 -9.33 -19.15
C ALA A 117 7.11 -10.72 -18.98
N ASP A 118 7.35 -11.43 -20.09
CA ASP A 118 8.00 -12.74 -20.08
C ASP A 118 9.44 -12.67 -19.57
N SER A 119 10.17 -11.61 -19.91
CA SER A 119 11.55 -11.42 -19.45
C SER A 119 11.61 -11.10 -17.96
N ILE A 120 10.70 -10.27 -17.44
CA ILE A 120 10.58 -10.01 -16.01
C ILE A 120 10.27 -11.31 -15.27
N MET A 121 9.24 -12.05 -15.71
CA MET A 121 8.88 -13.32 -15.07
C MET A 121 10.03 -14.32 -15.11
N ARG A 122 10.76 -14.43 -16.23
CA ARG A 122 11.93 -15.31 -16.33
C ARG A 122 12.99 -14.94 -15.32
N LEU A 123 13.37 -13.66 -15.23
CA LEU A 123 14.36 -13.19 -14.26
C LEU A 123 13.95 -13.45 -12.82
N LEU A 124 12.67 -13.26 -12.49
CA LEU A 124 12.13 -13.53 -11.15
C LEU A 124 12.18 -15.02 -10.80
N LEU A 125 11.81 -15.89 -11.73
CA LEU A 125 11.82 -17.34 -11.54
C LEU A 125 13.25 -17.90 -11.50
N ASP A 126 14.15 -17.36 -12.33
CA ASP A 126 15.58 -17.69 -12.28
C ASP A 126 16.19 -17.25 -10.94
N CYS A 127 15.69 -16.18 -10.32
CA CYS A 127 16.14 -15.77 -8.99
C CYS A 127 15.55 -16.64 -7.87
N ALA A 128 14.38 -17.24 -8.08
CA ALA A 128 13.65 -18.00 -7.07
C ALA A 128 14.23 -19.40 -6.77
N GLN A 129 15.01 -19.99 -7.68
CA GLN A 129 15.80 -21.25 -7.64
C GLN A 129 15.17 -22.50 -6.95
N ASP A 130 14.63 -22.37 -5.73
CA ASP A 130 14.12 -23.41 -4.84
C ASP A 130 12.61 -23.71 -5.00
N ASP A 131 11.76 -22.71 -5.30
CA ASP A 131 10.33 -22.92 -5.56
C ASP A 131 9.80 -21.95 -6.64
N PRO A 132 9.61 -22.41 -7.89
CA PRO A 132 9.16 -21.57 -8.99
C PRO A 132 7.68 -21.16 -8.87
N LYS A 133 6.94 -21.66 -7.87
CA LYS A 133 5.52 -21.33 -7.67
C LYS A 133 5.31 -20.02 -6.93
N ILE A 134 6.34 -19.53 -6.24
CA ILE A 134 6.28 -18.33 -5.42
C ILE A 134 7.36 -17.33 -5.82
N VAL A 135 6.97 -16.07 -5.91
CA VAL A 135 7.89 -14.95 -6.13
C VAL A 135 7.81 -14.04 -4.91
N THR A 136 8.95 -13.67 -4.36
CA THR A 136 9.01 -12.77 -3.21
C THR A 136 9.40 -11.36 -3.63
N LEU A 137 9.10 -10.38 -2.78
CA LEU A 137 9.64 -9.02 -2.89
C LEU A 137 11.16 -9.03 -3.08
N PHE A 138 11.87 -9.94 -2.39
CA PHE A 138 13.32 -10.02 -2.44
C PHE A 138 13.85 -10.54 -3.78
N HIS A 139 13.10 -11.41 -4.47
CA HIS A 139 13.44 -11.79 -5.85
C HIS A 139 13.32 -10.57 -6.77
N PHE A 140 12.25 -9.78 -6.61
CA PHE A 140 12.05 -8.55 -7.39
C PHE A 140 13.14 -7.52 -7.13
N VAL A 141 13.40 -7.23 -5.86
CA VAL A 141 14.50 -6.35 -5.44
C VAL A 141 15.84 -6.86 -5.96
N GLY A 142 16.11 -8.17 -5.87
CA GLY A 142 17.36 -8.76 -6.35
C GLY A 142 17.58 -8.58 -7.86
N VAL A 143 16.52 -8.71 -8.66
CA VAL A 143 16.57 -8.51 -10.13
C VAL A 143 16.79 -7.04 -10.49
N PHE A 144 16.16 -6.13 -9.75
CA PHE A 144 16.05 -4.72 -10.14
C PHE A 144 16.88 -3.72 -9.34
N ARG A 145 17.64 -4.19 -8.35
CA ARG A 145 18.52 -3.34 -7.54
C ARG A 145 19.45 -2.49 -8.41
N GLY A 146 19.38 -1.17 -8.24
CA GLY A 146 20.19 -0.20 -9.00
C GLY A 146 19.85 -0.13 -10.49
N ARG A 147 18.71 -0.69 -10.92
CA ARG A 147 18.21 -0.63 -12.30
C ARG A 147 16.94 0.21 -12.36
N SER A 148 16.66 0.76 -13.52
CA SER A 148 15.40 1.46 -13.82
C SER A 148 14.63 0.73 -14.91
N PHE A 149 13.31 0.96 -14.95
CA PHE A 149 12.42 0.23 -15.86
C PHE A 149 12.63 0.60 -17.34
N VAL A 150 12.83 1.88 -17.64
CA VAL A 150 12.93 2.37 -19.03
C VAL A 150 14.13 1.76 -19.77
N PRO A 151 15.38 1.82 -19.26
CA PRO A 151 16.53 1.20 -19.94
C PRO A 151 16.39 -0.31 -20.07
N PHE A 152 15.71 -0.97 -19.12
CA PHE A 152 15.42 -2.40 -19.22
C PHE A 152 14.55 -2.72 -20.45
N VAL A 153 13.51 -1.91 -20.71
CA VAL A 153 12.65 -2.07 -21.89
C VAL A 153 13.41 -1.72 -23.18
N GLU A 154 14.19 -0.64 -23.19
CA GLU A 154 14.99 -0.22 -24.35
C GLU A 154 15.99 -1.31 -24.77
N ASN A 155 16.71 -1.90 -23.81
CA ASN A 155 17.65 -2.99 -24.07
C ASN A 155 16.95 -4.20 -24.73
N LEU A 156 15.75 -4.56 -24.26
CA LEU A 156 14.96 -5.64 -24.88
C LEU A 156 14.45 -5.30 -26.29
N GLY A 157 14.32 -4.01 -26.61
CA GLY A 157 14.01 -3.54 -27.97
C GLY A 157 15.20 -3.64 -28.92
N HIS A 158 16.42 -3.51 -28.41
CA HIS A 158 17.65 -3.60 -29.18
C HIS A 158 18.17 -5.04 -29.34
N ASP A 159 17.86 -5.95 -28.41
CA ASP A 159 18.19 -7.39 -28.47
C ASP A 159 17.31 -8.18 -29.48
N GLY A 160 16.72 -7.52 -30.47
CA GLY A 160 15.78 -8.08 -31.46
C GLY A 160 16.44 -8.55 -32.75
#